data_AF-A0A2E7EW86-F1
#
_entry.id   AF-A0A2E7EW86-F1
#
_cell.length_a   1.000
_cell.length_b   1.000
_cell.length_c   1.000
_cell.angle_alpha   90.00
_cell.angle_beta   90.00
_cell.angle_gamma   90.00
#
_symmetry.space_group_name_H-M   'P 1'
#
loop_
_entity.id
_entity.type
_entity.pdbx_description
1 polymer ?
#
loop_
_entity_poly.entity_id
_entity_poly.type
_entity_poly.pdbx_seq_one_letter_code
_entity_poly.pdbx_strand_id
1 'polypeptide(L)'
;MLFLFNDRVLEIGDPEVRLLANWQELGCGRPDLLFARDAVDFAKAVVIDSDQFGVDEAVYADCAALLAVKTHANTAFFIRQAGEEDASRVQARLNLIDEEHLKRVRNQRRPVGGHASLEPLWVRAA
;
A
#
# COMPACT_ATOMS: atom_id res chain seq x y z
N MET A 1 7.93 -5.68 9.70
CA MET A 1 7.59 -4.25 9.81
C MET A 1 6.12 -4.03 9.53
N LEU A 2 5.56 -2.94 10.05
CA LEU A 2 4.26 -2.44 9.61
C LEU A 2 4.37 -1.60 8.33
N PHE A 3 3.36 -1.71 7.46
CA PHE A 3 3.23 -0.89 6.28
C PHE A 3 1.79 -0.36 6.17
N LEU A 4 1.61 0.95 6.00
CA LEU A 4 0.29 1.54 5.72
C LEU A 4 0.10 1.69 4.21
N PHE A 5 -0.74 0.86 3.63
CA PHE A 5 -1.08 0.84 2.22
C PHE A 5 -2.49 1.38 2.02
N ASN A 6 -2.60 2.61 1.52
CA ASN A 6 -3.84 3.42 1.52
C ASN A 6 -4.46 3.49 2.92
N ASP A 7 -5.39 2.60 3.19
CA ASP A 7 -6.16 2.53 4.41
C ASP A 7 -5.86 1.24 5.20
N ARG A 8 -5.09 0.30 4.65
CA ARG A 8 -4.77 -0.98 5.30
C ARG A 8 -3.41 -0.92 5.99
N VAL A 9 -3.36 -1.30 7.27
CA VAL A 9 -2.08 -1.51 7.96
C VAL A 9 -1.73 -2.99 7.89
N LEU A 10 -0.67 -3.31 7.16
CA LEU A 10 -0.21 -4.65 6.88
C LEU A 10 1.01 -4.99 7.73
N GLU A 11 1.11 -6.23 8.19
CA GLU A 11 2.29 -6.75 8.85
C GLU A 11 3.06 -7.64 7.87
N ILE A 12 4.14 -7.10 7.30
CA ILE A 12 4.82 -7.72 6.15
C ILE A 12 6.07 -8.52 6.51
N GLY A 13 6.41 -8.64 7.80
CA GLY A 13 7.63 -9.32 8.24
C GLY A 13 8.88 -8.63 7.71
N ASP A 14 9.81 -9.42 7.16
CA ASP A 14 10.97 -8.93 6.40
C ASP A 14 10.56 -8.71 4.93
N PRO A 15 10.61 -7.46 4.43
CA PRO A 15 10.13 -7.13 3.09
C PRO A 15 11.01 -7.72 1.99
N GLU A 16 12.32 -7.87 2.20
CA GLU A 16 13.22 -8.44 1.20
C GLU A 16 12.97 -9.94 1.02
N VAL A 17 12.88 -10.67 2.14
CA VAL A 17 12.58 -12.11 2.13
C VAL A 17 11.22 -12.38 1.49
N ARG A 18 10.19 -11.61 1.89
CA ARG A 18 8.84 -11.73 1.32
C ARG A 18 8.84 -11.47 -0.18
N LEU A 19 9.48 -10.38 -0.62
CA LEU A 19 9.53 -10.03 -2.04
C LEU A 19 10.27 -11.10 -2.85
N LEU A 20 11.40 -11.60 -2.37
CA LEU A 20 12.16 -12.67 -3.04
C LEU A 20 11.36 -13.96 -3.19
N ALA A 21 10.48 -14.28 -2.24
CA ALA A 21 9.62 -15.45 -2.30
C ALA A 21 8.46 -15.29 -3.30
N ASN A 22 7.86 -14.10 -3.39
CA ASN A 22 6.54 -13.92 -4.00
C ASN A 22 6.54 -13.10 -5.31
N TRP A 23 7.66 -12.47 -5.72
CA TRP A 23 7.66 -11.54 -6.84
C TRP A 23 7.17 -12.12 -8.18
N GLN A 24 7.35 -13.44 -8.39
CA GLN A 24 6.91 -14.13 -9.60
C GLN A 24 5.38 -14.20 -9.68
N GLU A 25 4.75 -14.54 -8.56
CA GLU A 25 3.29 -14.58 -8.43
C GLU A 25 2.69 -13.17 -8.42
N LEU A 26 3.38 -12.22 -7.78
CA LEU A 26 3.00 -10.81 -7.81
C LEU A 26 3.01 -10.23 -9.23
N GLY A 27 3.90 -10.71 -10.10
CA GLY A 27 3.96 -10.27 -11.50
C GLY A 27 4.60 -8.88 -11.69
N CYS A 28 5.32 -8.35 -10.69
CA CYS A 28 6.00 -7.05 -10.79
C CYS A 28 7.26 -7.08 -11.69
N GLY A 29 7.59 -8.23 -12.27
CA GLY A 29 8.87 -8.47 -12.91
C GLY A 29 10.00 -8.66 -11.90
N ARG A 30 11.23 -8.81 -12.42
CA ARG A 30 12.42 -9.09 -11.60
C ARG A 30 12.72 -7.92 -10.64
N PRO A 31 12.65 -8.12 -9.31
CA PRO A 31 12.88 -7.05 -8.36
C PRO A 31 14.25 -6.41 -8.53
N ASP A 32 15.33 -7.17 -8.77
CA ASP A 32 16.69 -6.64 -8.89
C ASP A 32 16.88 -5.62 -10.01
N LEU A 33 16.03 -5.66 -11.04
CA LEU A 33 16.09 -4.77 -12.20
C LEU A 33 15.06 -3.62 -12.15
N LEU A 34 14.15 -3.66 -11.17
CA LEU A 34 13.04 -2.72 -11.07
C LEU A 34 13.46 -1.42 -10.38
N PHE A 35 13.17 -0.27 -11.02
CA PHE A 35 13.37 1.03 -10.38
C PHE A 35 12.24 1.34 -9.38
N ALA A 36 12.51 2.26 -8.46
CA ALA A 36 11.53 2.77 -7.50
C ALA A 36 10.26 3.29 -8.19
N ARG A 37 10.41 3.97 -9.33
CA ARG A 37 9.28 4.49 -10.11
C ARG A 37 8.39 3.36 -10.65
N ASP A 38 8.99 2.32 -11.23
CA ASP A 38 8.24 1.21 -11.81
C ASP A 38 7.49 0.43 -10.72
N ALA A 39 8.08 0.29 -9.53
CA ALA A 39 7.41 -0.28 -8.37
C ALA A 39 6.16 0.51 -7.96
N VAL A 40 6.26 1.85 -7.97
CA VAL A 40 5.13 2.74 -7.66
C VAL A 40 4.06 2.65 -8.74
N ASP A 41 4.44 2.65 -10.01
CA ASP A 41 3.49 2.56 -11.13
C ASP A 41 2.79 1.19 -11.17
N PHE A 42 3.50 0.11 -10.85
CA PHE A 42 2.91 -1.21 -10.64
C PHE A 42 1.88 -1.19 -9.49
N ALA A 43 2.23 -0.63 -8.33
CA ALA A 43 1.32 -0.57 -7.19
C ALA A 43 0.07 0.28 -7.47
N LYS A 44 0.18 1.35 -8.29
CA LYS A 44 -0.99 2.11 -8.76
C LYS A 44 -1.95 1.24 -9.58
N ALA A 45 -1.42 0.44 -10.49
CA ALA A 45 -2.22 -0.48 -11.30
C ALA A 45 -2.97 -1.48 -10.41
N VAL A 46 -2.29 -2.07 -9.42
CA VAL A 46 -2.92 -2.99 -8.45
C VAL A 46 -4.05 -2.31 -7.67
N VAL A 47 -3.89 -1.04 -7.27
CA VAL A 47 -4.97 -0.29 -6.60
C VAL A 47 -6.17 -0.09 -7.52
N ILE A 48 -5.93 0.24 -8.79
CA ILE A 48 -7.01 0.40 -9.77
C ILE A 48 -7.77 -0.91 -9.94
N ASP A 49 -7.05 -1.99 -10.23
CA ASP A 49 -7.62 -3.32 -10.44
C ASP A 49 -8.37 -3.81 -9.20
N SER A 50 -7.87 -3.49 -7.99
CA SER A 50 -8.51 -3.91 -6.75
C SER A 50 -9.87 -3.30 -6.49
N ASP A 51 -10.13 -2.08 -6.97
CA ASP A 51 -11.47 -1.47 -6.84
C ASP A 51 -12.46 -2.08 -7.83
N GLN A 52 -11.98 -2.64 -8.95
CA GLN A 52 -12.82 -3.23 -9.99
C GLN A 52 -13.10 -4.72 -9.74
N PHE A 53 -12.09 -5.49 -9.33
CA PHE A 53 -12.16 -6.94 -9.25
C PHE A 53 -12.03 -7.50 -7.83
N GLY A 54 -11.61 -6.67 -6.87
CA GLY A 54 -11.14 -7.15 -5.58
C GLY A 54 -9.77 -7.83 -5.72
N VAL A 55 -8.89 -7.61 -4.74
CA VAL A 55 -7.54 -8.19 -4.71
C VAL A 55 -7.30 -8.78 -3.32
N ASP A 56 -6.63 -9.93 -3.29
CA ASP A 56 -6.28 -10.61 -2.04
C ASP A 56 -5.37 -9.73 -1.16
N GLU A 57 -5.56 -9.83 0.16
CA GLU A 57 -4.70 -9.18 1.15
C GLU A 57 -3.24 -9.61 0.99
N ALA A 58 -2.98 -10.84 0.55
CA ALA A 58 -1.64 -11.33 0.25
C ALA A 58 -0.94 -10.48 -0.83
N VAL A 59 -1.65 -10.12 -1.89
CA VAL A 59 -1.12 -9.27 -2.98
C VAL A 59 -0.81 -7.86 -2.47
N TYR A 60 -1.65 -7.30 -1.59
CA TYR A 60 -1.34 -6.01 -0.97
C TYR A 60 -0.08 -6.07 -0.09
N ALA A 61 0.11 -7.17 0.65
CA ALA A 61 1.31 -7.36 1.47
C ALA A 61 2.57 -7.53 0.59
N ASP A 62 2.45 -8.20 -0.55
CA ASP A 62 3.55 -8.34 -1.51
C ASP A 62 3.87 -7.00 -2.21
N CYS A 63 2.85 -6.23 -2.60
CA CYS A 63 2.99 -4.85 -3.07
C CYS A 63 3.65 -3.94 -2.02
N ALA A 64 3.25 -4.05 -0.76
CA ALA A 64 3.84 -3.29 0.33
C ALA A 64 5.32 -3.67 0.54
N ALA A 65 5.67 -4.96 0.45
CA ALA A 65 7.05 -5.41 0.48
C ALA A 65 7.86 -4.85 -0.71
N LEU A 66 7.30 -4.88 -1.92
CA LEU A 66 7.91 -4.28 -3.11
C LEU A 66 8.21 -2.79 -2.90
N LEU A 67 7.22 -2.01 -2.45
CA LEU A 67 7.38 -0.59 -2.19
C LEU A 67 8.40 -0.33 -1.07
N ALA A 68 8.38 -1.10 0.01
CA ALA A 68 9.36 -0.98 1.09
C ALA A 68 10.79 -1.19 0.60
N VAL A 69 11.05 -2.28 -0.13
CA VAL A 69 12.39 -2.58 -0.68
C VAL A 69 12.82 -1.51 -1.68
N LYS A 70 11.91 -1.03 -2.52
CA LYS A 70 12.27 -0.14 -3.64
C LYS A 70 12.32 1.33 -3.31
N THR A 71 11.57 1.77 -2.30
CA THR A 71 11.42 3.19 -1.98
C THR A 71 11.85 3.53 -0.55
N HIS A 72 12.11 2.51 0.28
CA HIS A 72 12.38 2.65 1.71
C HIS A 72 11.21 3.30 2.50
N ALA A 73 10.05 3.47 1.87
CA ALA A 73 8.85 3.92 2.53
C ALA A 73 8.19 2.79 3.32
N ASN A 74 7.45 3.13 4.36
CA ASN A 74 6.56 2.18 5.05
C ASN A 74 5.10 2.65 5.00
N THR A 75 4.83 3.67 4.20
CA THR A 75 3.49 4.21 3.97
C THR A 75 3.36 4.62 2.52
N ALA A 76 2.28 4.21 1.86
CA ALA A 76 1.94 4.62 0.52
C ALA A 76 0.46 4.98 0.43
N PHE A 77 0.17 6.17 -0.10
CA PHE A 77 -1.18 6.63 -0.43
C PHE A 77 -1.30 6.86 -1.93
N PHE A 78 -2.34 6.30 -2.52
CA PHE A 78 -2.68 6.43 -3.93
C PHE A 78 -3.96 7.26 -4.03
N ILE A 79 -3.78 8.55 -4.31
CA ILE A 79 -4.86 9.55 -4.32
C ILE A 79 -5.38 9.69 -5.75
N ARG A 80 -6.68 9.45 -5.93
CA ARG A 80 -7.38 9.57 -7.20
C ARG A 80 -8.82 10.06 -7.02
N GLN A 81 -9.46 10.48 -8.12
CA GLN A 81 -10.90 10.73 -8.14
C GLN A 81 -11.65 9.39 -8.12
N ALA A 82 -12.87 9.37 -7.57
CA ALA A 82 -13.71 8.18 -7.59
C ALA A 82 -14.04 7.80 -9.05
N GLY A 83 -13.84 6.52 -9.40
CA GLY A 83 -14.03 6.03 -10.76
C GLY A 83 -12.90 6.38 -11.74
N GLU A 84 -11.77 6.92 -11.26
CA GLU A 84 -10.59 7.14 -12.12
C GLU A 84 -9.91 5.81 -12.43
N GLU A 85 -9.92 5.39 -13.69
CA GLU A 85 -9.33 4.13 -14.16
C GLU A 85 -7.91 4.31 -14.74
N ASP A 86 -7.47 5.55 -14.97
CA ASP A 86 -6.14 5.83 -15.51
C ASP A 86 -5.07 5.94 -14.41
N ALA A 87 -4.15 4.97 -14.37
CA ALA A 87 -3.00 4.95 -13.47
C ALA A 87 -2.12 6.19 -13.53
N SER A 88 -2.05 6.87 -14.69
CA SER A 88 -1.27 8.09 -14.85
C SER A 88 -1.83 9.26 -14.04
N ARG A 89 -3.14 9.25 -13.75
CA ARG A 89 -3.84 10.29 -12.99
C ARG A 89 -3.84 10.02 -11.49
N VAL A 90 -3.39 8.83 -11.07
CA VAL A 90 -3.22 8.46 -9.66
C VAL A 90 -1.95 9.09 -9.11
N GLN A 91 -2.11 9.95 -8.10
CA GLN A 91 -0.98 10.53 -7.37
C GLN A 91 -0.53 9.58 -6.27
N ALA A 92 0.74 9.13 -6.33
CA ALA A 92 1.34 8.35 -5.27
C ALA A 92 2.08 9.25 -4.28
N ARG A 93 1.82 9.09 -2.98
CA ARG A 93 2.56 9.72 -1.89
C ARG A 93 3.15 8.65 -1.00
N LEU A 94 4.48 8.59 -0.97
CA LEU A 94 5.22 7.64 -0.15
C LEU A 94 5.92 8.37 0.99
N ASN A 95 5.84 7.80 2.18
CA ASN A 95 6.43 8.36 3.39
C ASN A 95 7.06 7.27 4.25
N LEU A 96 7.98 7.69 5.10
CA LEU A 96 8.47 6.91 6.23
C LEU A 96 7.86 7.50 7.51
N ILE A 97 6.97 6.74 8.14
CA ILE A 97 6.28 7.11 9.38
C ILE A 97 6.82 6.23 10.51
N ASP A 98 6.92 6.77 11.72
CA ASP A 98 7.32 5.99 12.90
C ASP A 98 6.41 4.76 13.09
N GLU A 99 7.01 3.60 13.35
CA GLU A 99 6.29 2.34 13.51
C GLU A 99 5.33 2.39 14.72
N GLU A 100 5.62 3.18 15.76
CA GLU A 100 4.69 3.41 16.87
C GLU A 100 3.40 4.11 16.41
N HIS A 101 3.48 5.03 15.45
CA HIS A 101 2.28 5.64 14.87
C HIS A 101 1.49 4.63 14.04
N LEU A 102 2.16 3.79 13.25
CA LEU A 102 1.51 2.73 12.48
C LEU A 102 0.81 1.71 13.40
N LYS A 103 1.44 1.33 14.52
CA LYS A 103 0.82 0.48 15.55
C LYS A 103 -0.45 1.11 16.12
N ARG A 104 -0.44 2.42 16.41
CA ARG A 104 -1.63 3.13 16.88
C ARG A 104 -2.76 3.11 15.85
N VAL A 105 -2.46 3.41 14.58
CA VAL A 105 -3.46 3.37 13.49
C VAL A 105 -4.06 1.97 13.35
N ARG A 106 -3.23 0.92 13.37
CA ARG A 106 -3.68 -0.48 13.34
C ARG A 106 -4.62 -0.80 14.50
N ASN A 107 -4.27 -0.38 15.72
CA ASN A 107 -5.05 -0.67 16.92
C ASN A 107 -6.37 0.12 16.96
N GLN A 108 -6.39 1.35 16.42
CA GLN A 108 -7.60 2.18 16.31
C GLN A 108 -8.60 1.63 15.28
N ARG A 109 -8.12 0.94 14.24
CA ARG A 109 -8.97 0.33 13.19
C ARG A 109 -9.57 -1.03 13.55
N ARG A 110 -9.36 -1.57 14.77
CA ARG A 110 -10.14 -2.72 15.23
C ARG A 110 -11.63 -2.36 15.22
N PRO A 111 -12.53 -3.24 14.75
CA PRO A 111 -13.86 -2.85 14.30
C PRO A 111 -14.71 -2.45 15.50
N VAL A 112 -14.85 -1.15 15.74
CA VAL A 112 -16.14 -0.65 16.23
C VAL A 112 -17.07 -0.82 15.03
N GLY A 113 -18.03 -1.75 15.14
CA GLY A 113 -18.89 -2.13 14.04
C GLY A 113 -19.46 -0.95 13.27
N GLY A 114 -19.55 -1.10 11.95
CA GLY A 114 -20.24 -0.15 11.06
C GLY A 114 -19.28 0.80 10.35
N HIS A 115 -19.13 0.55 9.05
CA HIS A 115 -18.74 1.52 8.00
C HIS A 115 -17.95 2.74 8.49
N ALA A 116 -16.63 2.58 8.61
CA ALA A 116 -15.74 3.72 8.76
C ALA A 116 -15.87 4.60 7.50
N SER A 117 -16.61 5.69 7.64
CA SER A 117 -16.73 6.77 6.66
C SER A 117 -15.33 7.13 6.11
N LEU A 118 -15.24 7.30 4.79
CA LEU A 118 -14.03 7.62 4.02
C LEU A 118 -13.50 9.05 4.27
N GLU A 119 -13.88 9.70 5.38
CA GLU A 119 -13.27 10.96 5.75
C GLU A 119 -11.82 10.72 6.21
N PRO A 120 -10.83 11.33 5.55
CA PRO A 120 -9.45 11.19 5.97
C PRO A 120 -9.26 11.74 7.38
N LEU A 121 -8.62 10.95 8.25
CA LEU A 121 -8.35 11.27 9.66
C LEU A 121 -7.66 12.62 9.90
N TRP A 122 -6.97 13.19 8.90
CA TRP A 122 -6.32 14.51 9.00
C TRP A 122 -7.29 15.70 8.93
N VAL A 123 -8.55 15.50 8.54
CA VAL A 123 -9.60 16.54 8.60
C VAL A 123 -10.06 16.81 10.05
N ARG A 124 -9.85 15.87 10.98
CA ARG A 124 -10.29 15.99 12.38
C ARG A 124 -9.28 16.67 13.32
N ALA A 125 -8.17 17.16 12.78
CA ALA A 125 -7.10 17.81 13.54
C ALA A 125 -7.03 19.34 13.32
N ALA A 126 -8.04 19.93 12.70
CA ALA A 126 -8.17 21.38 12.46
C ALA A 126 -9.32 21.98 13.26
#